data_AF-A0A077XTZ1-F1
#
_entry.id   AF-A0A077XTZ1-F1
#
_cell.length_a   1.000
_cell.length_b   1.000
_cell.length_c   1.000
_cell.angle_alpha   90.00
_cell.angle_beta   90.00
_cell.angle_gamma   90.00
#
_symmetry.space_group_name_H-M   'P 1'
#
loop_
_entity.id
_entity.type
_entity.pdbx_description
1 polymer ?
#
loop_
_entity_poly.entity_id
_entity_poly.type
_entity_poly.pdbx_seq_one_letter_code
_entity_poly.pdbx_strand_id
1 'polypeptide(L)'
;MPDYIRVGNGDDVTEKYIFLTTSHDGSGSITAAFTPIRIVCQNTLNASLRSMTNVVRIKHTSGAKQRIENAHKIMGLANTLSNQLEGIFNEWAKVKVTDREVKKLIQLALCPNKETLDLIKKGAEDEISTVFKNTVEDAFAYAMISDTQQMDTTKGTLFGAYNAVTGYYQNVRNYKNDEAKLQSIVLGGTAQLKSQKAFELCNGFALDGAEILNLN
;
A
#
# COMPACT_ATOMS: atom_id res chain seq x y z
N MET A 1 -6.20 11.45 -20.21
CA MET A 1 -5.93 10.05 -20.60
C MET A 1 -5.53 9.32 -19.34
N PRO A 2 -5.92 8.06 -19.07
CA PRO A 2 -5.34 7.38 -17.93
C PRO A 2 -3.88 7.07 -18.29
N ASP A 3 -2.97 7.88 -17.74
CA ASP A 3 -1.59 7.45 -17.65
C ASP A 3 -1.54 6.22 -16.74
N TYR A 4 -0.65 5.29 -17.03
CA TYR A 4 -0.36 4.16 -16.16
C TYR A 4 0.87 4.48 -15.31
N ILE A 5 1.05 3.76 -14.20
CA ILE A 5 2.34 3.62 -13.54
C ILE A 5 2.96 2.36 -14.13
N ARG A 6 4.15 2.46 -14.71
CA ARG A 6 4.85 1.35 -15.37
C ARG A 6 6.15 1.04 -14.65
N VAL A 7 6.34 -0.21 -14.25
CA VAL A 7 7.54 -0.67 -13.52
C VAL A 7 8.37 -1.62 -14.40
N GLY A 8 9.70 -1.49 -14.35
CA GLY A 8 10.63 -2.31 -15.12
C GLY A 8 10.65 -1.93 -16.60
N ASN A 9 10.52 -2.93 -17.48
CA ASN A 9 10.37 -2.74 -18.93
C ASN A 9 8.98 -2.22 -19.35
N GLY A 10 8.06 -2.06 -18.40
CA GLY A 10 6.73 -1.50 -18.61
C GLY A 10 5.60 -2.52 -18.75
N ASP A 11 5.90 -3.81 -18.58
CA ASP A 11 4.91 -4.90 -18.56
C ASP A 11 4.21 -5.02 -17.21
N ASP A 12 4.83 -4.52 -16.13
CA ASP A 12 4.21 -4.41 -14.82
C ASP A 12 3.47 -3.08 -14.68
N VAL A 13 2.17 -3.12 -14.95
CA VAL A 13 1.33 -1.94 -15.11
C VAL A 13 0.43 -1.75 -13.90
N THR A 14 0.34 -0.51 -13.42
CA THR A 14 -0.55 -0.08 -12.36
C THR A 14 -1.44 1.07 -12.84
N GLU A 15 -2.75 0.86 -12.81
CA GLU A 15 -3.77 1.84 -13.18
C GLU A 15 -3.96 2.89 -12.08
N LYS A 16 -4.41 4.07 -12.49
CA LYS A 16 -4.63 5.22 -11.62
C LYS A 16 -6.13 5.39 -11.42
N TYR A 17 -6.67 4.95 -10.28
CA TYR A 17 -8.09 5.15 -9.96
C TYR A 17 -8.29 6.33 -9.01
N ILE A 18 -9.40 7.04 -9.21
CA ILE A 18 -9.96 7.99 -8.24
C ILE A 18 -11.22 7.34 -7.70
N PHE A 19 -11.16 6.88 -6.46
CA PHE A 19 -12.30 6.36 -5.72
C PHE A 19 -13.17 7.53 -5.24
N LEU A 20 -14.49 7.48 -5.46
CA LEU A 20 -15.44 8.48 -5.00
C LEU A 20 -16.46 7.83 -4.05
N THR A 21 -16.63 8.38 -2.85
CA THR A 21 -17.70 7.97 -1.92
C THR A 21 -18.46 9.16 -1.36
N THR A 22 -19.77 9.00 -1.16
CA THR A 22 -20.64 9.99 -0.51
C THR A 22 -20.95 9.58 0.92
N SER A 23 -21.23 10.54 1.81
CA SER A 23 -21.82 10.22 3.11
C SER A 23 -23.27 9.73 2.90
N HIS A 24 -23.61 8.58 3.48
CA HIS A 24 -24.89 7.87 3.26
C HIS A 24 -26.10 8.59 3.90
N ASP A 25 -25.84 9.65 4.67
CA ASP A 25 -26.78 10.49 5.42
C ASP A 25 -27.17 11.78 4.69
N GLY A 26 -26.67 11.99 3.47
CA GLY A 26 -26.96 13.20 2.67
C GLY A 26 -26.33 14.50 3.20
N SER A 27 -25.48 14.45 4.24
CA SER A 27 -25.02 15.64 4.99
C SER A 27 -23.71 16.29 4.52
N GLY A 28 -23.09 15.81 3.44
CA GLY A 28 -22.54 16.80 2.47
C GLY A 28 -21.05 16.79 2.13
N SER A 29 -20.41 15.64 1.91
CA SER A 29 -19.20 15.63 1.05
C SER A 29 -19.00 14.35 0.23
N ILE A 30 -18.57 14.51 -1.02
CA ILE A 30 -17.97 13.46 -1.85
C ILE A 30 -16.50 13.39 -1.47
N THR A 31 -16.03 12.24 -1.01
CA THR A 31 -14.62 11.97 -0.73
C THR A 31 -14.01 11.32 -1.95
N ALA A 32 -13.01 11.98 -2.55
CA ALA A 32 -12.23 11.46 -3.66
C ALA A 32 -10.88 10.97 -3.16
N ALA A 33 -10.56 9.68 -3.31
CA ALA A 33 -9.30 9.07 -2.91
C ALA A 33 -8.52 8.54 -4.12
N PHE A 34 -7.22 8.81 -4.22
CA PHE A 34 -6.37 8.18 -5.23
C PHE A 34 -5.96 6.77 -4.78
N THR A 35 -6.18 5.79 -5.65
CA THR A 35 -5.84 4.39 -5.42
C THR A 35 -5.19 3.77 -6.66
N PRO A 36 -3.87 3.51 -6.66
CA PRO A 36 -3.27 2.74 -7.73
C PRO A 36 -3.81 1.30 -7.73
N ILE A 37 -4.04 0.71 -8.89
CA ILE A 37 -4.42 -0.71 -9.01
C ILE A 37 -3.46 -1.41 -9.95
N ARG A 38 -2.60 -2.28 -9.41
CA ARG A 38 -1.59 -2.99 -10.19
C ARG A 38 -2.26 -4.06 -11.06
N ILE A 39 -2.47 -3.87 -12.36
CA ILE A 39 -3.32 -4.71 -13.26
C ILE A 39 -3.21 -6.24 -13.03
N VAL A 40 -2.00 -6.76 -12.83
CA VAL A 40 -1.79 -8.20 -12.60
C VAL A 40 -2.28 -8.69 -11.23
N CYS A 41 -2.47 -7.78 -10.27
CA CYS A 41 -3.13 -7.97 -9.00
C CYS A 41 -4.45 -7.18 -8.97
N GLN A 42 -5.55 -7.70 -8.43
CA GLN A 42 -6.69 -6.82 -8.15
C GLN A 42 -6.43 -5.88 -6.95
N ASN A 43 -5.22 -5.37 -6.72
CA ASN A 43 -4.81 -4.56 -5.57
C ASN A 43 -5.49 -3.19 -5.59
N THR A 44 -6.24 -2.81 -4.56
CA THR A 44 -6.56 -1.40 -4.34
C THR A 44 -5.44 -0.78 -3.51
N LEU A 45 -4.35 -0.38 -4.15
CA LEU A 45 -3.24 0.23 -3.44
C LEU A 45 -3.66 1.61 -2.92
N ASN A 46 -3.29 1.96 -1.71
CA ASN A 46 -3.43 3.32 -1.19
C ASN A 46 -2.11 3.69 -0.49
N ALA A 47 -1.18 4.24 -1.26
CA ALA A 47 0.08 4.76 -0.73
C ALA A 47 -0.14 6.20 -0.28
N SER A 48 0.03 6.50 1.01
CA SER A 48 0.06 7.89 1.47
C SER A 48 1.52 8.37 1.47
N LEU A 49 1.83 9.34 0.63
CA LEU A 49 3.06 10.10 0.86
C LEU A 49 2.73 11.01 2.05
N ARG A 50 3.52 10.97 3.12
CA ARG A 50 3.28 11.68 4.39
C ARG A 50 2.99 13.19 4.27
N SER A 51 3.16 13.77 3.09
CA SER A 51 2.93 15.17 2.74
C SER A 51 1.75 15.42 1.79
N MET A 52 1.02 14.38 1.36
CA MET A 52 -0.08 14.48 0.40
C MET A 52 -1.30 13.73 0.92
N THR A 53 -2.32 14.49 1.32
CA THR A 53 -3.68 13.96 1.47
C THR A 53 -4.16 13.53 0.09
N ASN A 54 -4.05 12.24 -0.18
CA ASN A 54 -4.61 11.57 -1.36
C ASN A 54 -6.15 11.55 -1.35
N VAL A 55 -6.77 12.35 -0.47
CA VAL A 55 -8.19 12.42 -0.19
C VAL A 55 -8.65 13.87 -0.30
N VAL A 56 -9.54 14.16 -1.24
CA VAL A 56 -10.19 15.48 -1.39
C VAL A 56 -11.66 15.34 -1.05
N ARG A 57 -12.13 16.14 -0.09
CA ARG A 57 -13.57 16.23 0.26
C ARG A 57 -14.22 17.37 -0.52
N ILE A 58 -15.14 17.04 -1.40
CA ILE A 58 -15.94 17.97 -2.21
C ILE A 58 -17.30 18.13 -1.55
N LYS A 59 -17.65 19.33 -1.09
CA LYS A 59 -18.97 19.58 -0.51
C LYS A 59 -20.09 19.40 -1.55
N HIS A 60 -21.19 18.75 -1.18
CA HIS A 60 -22.33 18.52 -2.08
C HIS A 60 -23.00 19.83 -2.56
N THR A 61 -22.91 20.89 -1.75
CA THR A 61 -23.47 22.22 -2.03
C THR A 61 -22.59 23.13 -2.87
N SER A 62 -21.42 22.64 -3.31
CA SER A 62 -20.51 23.45 -4.15
C SER A 62 -21.08 23.63 -5.56
N GLY A 63 -21.04 24.86 -6.09
CA GLY A 63 -21.52 25.18 -7.45
C GLY A 63 -20.72 24.47 -8.56
N ALA A 64 -21.26 24.42 -9.77
CA ALA A 64 -20.65 23.68 -10.90
C ALA A 64 -19.18 24.05 -11.17
N LYS A 65 -18.85 25.35 -11.11
CA LYS A 65 -17.48 25.86 -11.27
C LYS A 65 -16.52 25.28 -10.22
N GLN A 66 -16.94 25.27 -8.96
CA GLN A 66 -16.11 24.77 -7.86
C GLN A 66 -15.94 23.25 -7.90
N ARG A 67 -16.94 22.51 -8.40
CA ARG A 67 -16.80 21.07 -8.66
C ARG A 67 -15.77 20.78 -9.76
N ILE A 68 -15.75 21.56 -10.84
CA ILE A 68 -14.77 21.45 -11.92
C ILE A 68 -13.35 21.79 -11.42
N GLU A 69 -13.20 22.87 -10.65
CA GLU A 69 -11.91 23.24 -10.05
C GLU A 69 -11.39 22.14 -9.10
N ASN A 70 -12.26 21.55 -8.28
CA ASN A 70 -11.89 20.43 -7.40
C ASN A 70 -11.49 19.19 -8.22
N ALA A 71 -12.21 18.86 -9.29
CA ALA A 71 -11.86 17.74 -10.16
C ALA A 71 -10.48 17.95 -10.82
N HIS A 72 -10.21 19.14 -11.37
CA HIS A 72 -8.89 19.47 -11.92
C HIS A 72 -7.78 19.35 -10.88
N LYS A 73 -8.03 19.81 -9.65
CA LYS A 73 -7.07 19.68 -8.55
C LYS A 73 -6.78 18.21 -8.21
N ILE A 74 -7.81 17.38 -8.12
CA ILE A 74 -7.67 15.94 -7.85
C ILE A 74 -6.89 15.26 -8.97
N MET A 75 -7.21 15.56 -10.24
CA MET A 75 -6.51 14.99 -11.38
C MET A 75 -5.04 15.40 -11.42
N GLY A 76 -4.73 16.67 -11.13
CA GLY A 76 -3.36 17.16 -11.03
C GLY A 76 -2.55 16.49 -9.91
N LEU A 77 -3.16 16.30 -8.74
CA LEU A 77 -2.56 15.57 -7.62
C LEU A 77 -2.33 14.10 -7.96
N ALA A 78 -3.33 13.43 -8.52
CA ALA A 78 -3.23 12.03 -8.94
C ALA A 78 -2.12 11.84 -9.98
N ASN A 79 -1.99 12.74 -10.95
CA ASN A 79 -0.93 12.68 -11.94
C ASN A 79 0.47 12.83 -11.32
N THR A 80 0.63 13.85 -10.46
CA THR A 80 1.90 14.13 -9.78
C THR A 80 2.33 12.96 -8.91
N LEU A 81 1.42 12.45 -8.07
CA LEU A 81 1.66 11.32 -7.19
C LEU A 81 2.01 10.06 -7.99
N SER A 82 1.34 9.84 -9.11
CA SER A 82 1.61 8.67 -9.92
C SER A 82 3.00 8.69 -10.56
N ASN A 83 3.45 9.85 -11.04
CA ASN A 83 4.79 9.97 -11.61
C ASN A 83 5.87 9.75 -10.54
N GLN A 84 5.61 10.20 -9.30
CA GLN A 84 6.49 9.94 -8.17
C GLN A 84 6.53 8.45 -7.81
N LEU A 85 5.36 7.82 -7.70
CA LEU A 85 5.26 6.38 -7.40
C LEU A 85 5.91 5.54 -8.49
N GLU A 86 5.76 5.91 -9.77
CA GLU A 86 6.45 5.25 -10.86
C GLU A 86 7.96 5.28 -10.68
N GLY A 87 8.54 6.46 -10.41
CA GLY A 87 9.97 6.57 -10.13
C GLY A 87 10.40 5.70 -8.95
N ILE A 88 9.67 5.79 -7.83
CA ILE A 88 9.98 5.04 -6.60
C ILE A 88 9.90 3.53 -6.85
N PHE A 89 8.85 3.05 -7.51
CA PHE A 89 8.67 1.62 -7.77
C PHE A 89 9.69 1.08 -8.76
N ASN A 90 10.09 1.86 -9.78
CA ASN A 90 11.18 1.49 -10.67
C ASN A 90 12.53 1.39 -9.95
N GLU A 91 12.80 2.26 -8.99
CA GLU A 91 13.99 2.13 -8.16
C GLU A 91 13.90 0.91 -7.24
N TRP A 92 12.77 0.69 -6.56
CA TRP A 92 12.57 -0.48 -5.70
C TRP A 92 12.61 -1.81 -6.44
N ALA A 93 12.24 -1.85 -7.72
CA ALA A 93 12.35 -3.05 -8.56
C ALA A 93 13.83 -3.43 -8.82
N LYS A 94 14.77 -2.49 -8.68
CA LYS A 94 16.21 -2.74 -8.85
C LYS A 94 16.90 -3.12 -7.53
N VAL A 95 16.33 -2.72 -6.39
CA VAL A 95 16.88 -3.04 -5.07
C VAL A 95 16.62 -4.50 -4.72
N LYS A 96 17.68 -5.27 -4.52
CA LYS A 96 17.59 -6.69 -4.12
C LYS A 96 17.40 -6.83 -2.62
N VAL A 97 16.54 -7.77 -2.27
CA VAL A 97 16.21 -8.12 -0.88
C VAL A 97 16.23 -9.64 -0.73
N THR A 98 16.77 -10.12 0.37
CA THR A 98 16.78 -11.53 0.75
C THR A 98 15.44 -11.93 1.34
N ASP A 99 15.11 -13.23 1.30
CA ASP A 99 13.89 -13.77 1.89
C ASP A 99 13.75 -13.41 3.38
N ARG A 100 14.87 -13.39 4.11
CA ARG A 100 14.91 -12.99 5.53
C ARG A 100 14.53 -11.51 5.69
N GLU A 101 15.02 -10.63 4.83
CA GLU A 101 14.69 -9.21 4.85
C GLU A 101 13.24 -8.96 4.44
N VAL A 102 12.73 -9.68 3.44
CA VAL A 102 11.31 -9.63 3.06
C VAL A 102 10.43 -10.02 4.24
N LYS A 103 10.70 -11.16 4.88
CA LYS A 103 9.94 -11.63 6.04
C LYS A 103 10.01 -10.63 7.20
N LYS A 104 11.19 -10.07 7.47
CA LYS A 104 11.37 -9.06 8.52
C LYS A 104 10.61 -7.77 8.22
N LEU A 105 10.67 -7.28 6.98
CA LEU A 105 9.93 -6.10 6.54
C LEU A 105 8.42 -6.30 6.69
N ILE A 106 7.90 -7.45 6.27
CA ILE A 106 6.49 -7.84 6.46
C ILE A 106 6.13 -7.85 7.94
N GLN A 107 6.95 -8.48 8.79
CA GLN A 107 6.74 -8.52 10.25
C GLN A 107 6.64 -7.11 10.84
N LEU A 108 7.56 -6.21 10.48
CA LEU A 108 7.56 -4.83 10.97
C LEU A 108 6.39 -4.00 10.41
N ALA A 109 6.04 -4.20 9.14
CA ALA A 109 4.93 -3.51 8.50
C ALA A 109 3.58 -3.91 9.12
N LEU A 110 3.38 -5.20 9.41
CA LEU A 110 2.13 -5.74 9.93
C LEU A 110 2.00 -5.63 11.45
N CYS A 111 3.07 -5.28 12.17
CA CYS A 111 3.11 -5.24 13.63
C CYS A 111 1.91 -4.46 14.21
N PRO A 112 1.06 -5.09 15.04
CA PRO A 112 -0.24 -4.53 15.41
C PRO A 112 -0.14 -3.39 16.42
N ASN A 113 0.83 -3.45 17.34
CA ASN A 113 0.99 -2.51 18.44
C ASN A 113 2.45 -2.46 18.93
N LYS A 114 2.74 -1.58 19.90
CA LYS A 114 4.08 -1.41 20.48
C LYS A 114 4.55 -2.62 21.29
N GLU A 115 3.65 -3.26 22.02
CA GLU A 115 3.97 -4.45 22.82
C GLU A 115 4.51 -5.59 21.93
N THR A 116 3.84 -5.86 20.80
CA THR A 116 4.32 -6.84 19.83
C THR A 116 5.66 -6.41 19.23
N LEU A 117 5.86 -5.11 18.98
CA LEU A 117 7.14 -4.61 18.50
C LEU A 117 8.26 -4.89 19.50
N ASP A 118 8.02 -4.65 20.79
CA ASP A 118 8.98 -4.88 21.87
C ASP A 118 9.31 -6.37 22.02
N LEU A 119 8.32 -7.26 21.87
CA LEU A 119 8.57 -8.72 21.84
C LEU A 119 9.45 -9.11 20.64
N ILE A 120 9.19 -8.55 19.45
CA ILE A 120 10.03 -8.75 18.26
C ILE A 120 11.45 -8.24 18.53
N LYS A 121 11.63 -7.08 19.20
CA LYS A 121 12.96 -6.55 19.54
C LYS A 121 13.74 -7.48 20.46
N LYS A 122 13.06 -8.05 21.46
CA LYS A 122 13.64 -8.95 22.46
C LYS A 122 13.91 -10.36 21.93
N GLY A 123 13.43 -10.69 20.73
CA GLY A 123 13.49 -12.06 20.21
C GLY A 123 12.55 -13.03 20.94
N ALA A 124 11.55 -12.51 21.66
CA ALA A 124 10.59 -13.31 22.42
C ALA A 124 9.48 -13.84 21.51
N GLU A 125 9.86 -14.60 20.48
CA GLU A 125 8.92 -15.07 19.45
C GLU A 125 7.80 -15.93 20.03
N ASP A 126 8.05 -16.71 21.09
CA ASP A 126 7.06 -17.57 21.72
C ASP A 126 5.89 -16.79 22.37
N GLU A 127 6.14 -15.55 22.79
CA GLU A 127 5.13 -14.67 23.40
C GLU A 127 4.27 -13.92 22.35
N ILE A 128 4.70 -13.95 21.09
CA ILE A 128 3.97 -13.30 20.00
C ILE A 128 2.71 -14.11 19.66
N SER A 129 1.57 -13.41 19.56
CA SER A 129 0.29 -14.04 19.24
C SER A 129 0.33 -14.88 17.95
N THR A 130 -0.29 -16.07 17.99
CA THR A 130 -0.40 -16.96 16.82
C THR A 130 -1.09 -16.29 15.64
N VAL A 131 -2.10 -15.43 15.90
CA VAL A 131 -2.80 -14.68 14.84
C VAL A 131 -1.84 -13.79 14.06
N PHE A 132 -0.94 -13.09 14.76
CA PHE A 132 0.06 -12.25 14.10
C PHE A 132 1.11 -13.08 13.36
N LYS A 133 1.61 -14.17 13.96
CA LYS A 133 2.53 -15.10 13.28
C LYS A 133 1.94 -15.59 11.96
N ASN A 134 0.71 -16.11 11.99
CA ASN A 134 0.02 -16.60 10.80
C ASN A 134 -0.17 -15.48 9.76
N THR A 135 -0.52 -14.27 10.20
CA THR A 135 -0.66 -13.11 9.29
C THR A 135 0.66 -12.77 8.57
N VAL A 136 1.79 -12.85 9.27
CA VAL A 136 3.12 -12.65 8.68
C VAL A 136 3.48 -13.78 7.73
N GLU A 137 3.22 -15.04 8.10
CA GLU A 137 3.45 -16.19 7.22
C GLU A 137 2.59 -16.15 5.96
N ASP A 138 1.30 -15.81 6.07
CA ASP A 138 0.40 -15.72 4.92
C ASP A 138 0.85 -14.64 3.92
N ALA A 139 1.26 -13.48 4.43
CA ALA A 139 1.80 -12.40 3.60
C ALA A 139 3.15 -12.77 2.98
N PHE A 140 4.00 -13.47 3.72
CA PHE A 140 5.28 -13.97 3.21
C PHE A 140 5.06 -15.07 2.16
N ALA A 141 4.15 -16.00 2.39
CA ALA A 141 3.77 -17.03 1.42
C ALA A 141 3.26 -16.39 0.12
N TYR A 142 2.40 -15.36 0.21
CA TYR A 142 1.96 -14.60 -0.96
C TYR A 142 3.15 -14.02 -1.75
N ALA A 143 4.16 -13.47 -1.07
CA ALA A 143 5.40 -12.97 -1.69
C ALA A 143 6.16 -14.08 -2.45
N MET A 144 6.10 -15.31 -1.97
CA MET A 144 6.89 -16.43 -2.51
C MET A 144 6.17 -17.21 -3.62
N ILE A 145 4.84 -17.22 -3.63
CA ILE A 145 4.08 -18.14 -4.51
C ILE A 145 3.13 -17.45 -5.49
N SER A 146 2.73 -16.20 -5.24
CA SER A 146 1.82 -15.50 -6.16
C SER A 146 2.50 -15.25 -7.50
N ASP A 147 1.85 -15.59 -8.62
CA ASP A 147 2.38 -15.31 -9.97
C ASP A 147 2.82 -13.86 -10.14
N THR A 148 2.05 -12.95 -9.54
CA THR A 148 2.30 -11.51 -9.58
C THR A 148 3.55 -11.09 -8.79
N GLN A 149 4.03 -11.94 -7.88
CA GLN A 149 5.25 -11.78 -7.10
C GLN A 149 6.46 -12.51 -7.71
N GLN A 150 6.23 -13.32 -8.74
CA GLN A 150 7.29 -14.04 -9.46
C GLN A 150 7.78 -13.32 -10.71
N MET A 151 7.31 -12.09 -10.96
CA MET A 151 7.77 -11.26 -12.07
C MET A 151 9.17 -10.71 -11.79
N ASP A 152 9.92 -10.34 -12.84
CA ASP A 152 11.28 -9.79 -12.69
C ASP A 152 11.31 -8.50 -11.84
N THR A 153 10.22 -7.73 -11.86
CA THR A 153 10.05 -6.50 -11.09
C THR A 153 9.81 -6.76 -9.61
N THR A 154 9.31 -7.93 -9.21
CA THR A 154 8.87 -8.24 -7.83
C THR A 154 9.72 -9.31 -7.16
N LYS A 155 10.15 -10.34 -7.89
CA LYS A 155 10.88 -11.48 -7.32
C LYS A 155 12.23 -11.06 -6.74
N GLY A 156 12.36 -11.19 -5.42
CA GLY A 156 13.58 -10.81 -4.69
C GLY A 156 13.89 -9.32 -4.77
N THR A 157 12.88 -8.47 -5.01
CA THR A 157 13.03 -7.02 -5.07
C THR A 157 12.29 -6.35 -3.92
N LEU A 158 12.72 -5.14 -3.57
CA LEU A 158 12.05 -4.33 -2.56
C LEU A 158 10.62 -3.97 -3.00
N PHE A 159 10.40 -3.81 -4.31
CA PHE A 159 9.06 -3.63 -4.86
C PHE A 159 8.17 -4.86 -4.59
N GLY A 160 8.69 -6.08 -4.71
CA GLY A 160 8.00 -7.30 -4.29
C GLY A 160 7.67 -7.31 -2.80
N ALA A 161 8.64 -6.95 -1.95
CA ALA A 161 8.43 -6.88 -0.50
C ALA A 161 7.28 -5.92 -0.11
N TYR A 162 7.21 -4.76 -0.76
CA TYR A 162 6.08 -3.83 -0.59
C TYR A 162 4.75 -4.45 -1.06
N ASN A 163 4.74 -5.07 -2.24
CA ASN A 163 3.55 -5.69 -2.80
C ASN A 163 3.10 -6.95 -2.05
N ALA A 164 3.97 -7.58 -1.26
CA ALA A 164 3.58 -8.68 -0.38
C ALA A 164 2.59 -8.20 0.70
N VAL A 165 2.86 -7.04 1.31
CA VAL A 165 1.99 -6.47 2.35
C VAL A 165 0.65 -6.04 1.76
N THR A 166 0.68 -5.31 0.64
CA THR A 166 -0.54 -4.76 0.03
C THR A 166 -1.36 -5.87 -0.63
N GLY A 167 -0.69 -6.81 -1.30
CA GLY A 167 -1.30 -7.98 -1.92
C GLY A 167 -1.91 -8.95 -0.92
N TYR A 168 -1.34 -9.12 0.28
CA TYR A 168 -1.97 -9.88 1.36
C TYR A 168 -3.34 -9.31 1.72
N TYR A 169 -3.41 -8.01 1.99
CA TYR A 169 -4.68 -7.36 2.33
C TYR A 169 -5.69 -7.39 1.19
N GLN A 170 -5.25 -7.42 -0.05
CA GLN A 170 -6.18 -7.51 -1.17
C GLN A 170 -6.66 -8.95 -1.43
N ASN A 171 -5.74 -9.90 -1.49
CA ASN A 171 -5.97 -11.18 -2.17
C ASN A 171 -6.02 -12.36 -1.20
N VAL A 172 -5.50 -12.22 0.02
CA VAL A 172 -5.37 -13.32 0.98
C VAL A 172 -6.25 -13.10 2.21
N ARG A 173 -6.30 -11.87 2.73
CA ARG A 173 -7.09 -11.57 3.91
C ARG A 173 -8.59 -11.71 3.62
N ASN A 174 -9.26 -12.49 4.46
CA ASN A 174 -10.71 -12.62 4.43
C ASN A 174 -11.39 -11.39 5.06
N TYR A 175 -12.41 -10.88 4.37
CA TYR A 175 -13.28 -9.81 4.85
C TYR A 175 -14.71 -10.30 4.93
N LYS A 176 -15.49 -9.70 5.84
CA LYS A 176 -16.91 -10.05 6.01
C LYS A 176 -17.73 -9.78 4.73
N ASN A 177 -17.40 -8.70 4.03
CA ASN A 177 -18.03 -8.27 2.79
C ASN A 177 -17.11 -7.23 2.08
N ASP A 178 -17.48 -6.85 0.87
CA ASP A 178 -16.73 -5.89 0.06
C ASP A 178 -16.64 -4.50 0.70
N GLU A 179 -17.67 -4.09 1.46
CA GLU A 179 -17.64 -2.83 2.20
C GLU A 179 -16.55 -2.83 3.28
N ALA A 180 -16.43 -3.92 4.07
CA ALA A 180 -15.38 -4.05 5.07
C ALA A 180 -13.99 -4.08 4.43
N LYS A 181 -13.85 -4.69 3.25
CA LYS A 181 -12.61 -4.69 2.47
C LYS A 181 -12.25 -3.27 2.01
N LEU A 182 -13.20 -2.57 1.41
CA LEU A 182 -13.06 -1.19 0.97
C LEU A 182 -12.67 -0.26 2.14
N GLN A 183 -13.36 -0.39 3.28
CA GLN A 183 -13.05 0.39 4.48
C GLN A 183 -11.62 0.15 4.97
N SER A 184 -11.19 -1.12 4.98
CA SER A 184 -9.85 -1.50 5.41
C SER A 184 -8.76 -0.90 4.53
N ILE A 185 -8.96 -0.93 3.21
CA ILE A 185 -7.94 -0.65 2.21
C ILE A 185 -7.91 0.82 1.78
N VAL A 186 -9.07 1.48 1.66
CA VAL A 186 -9.19 2.80 1.04
C VAL A 186 -9.57 3.90 2.03
N LEU A 187 -10.34 3.60 3.07
CA LEU A 187 -11.02 4.60 3.90
C LEU A 187 -10.47 4.73 5.33
N GLY A 188 -9.14 4.67 5.48
CA GLY A 188 -8.50 4.90 6.79
C GLY A 188 -8.33 3.65 7.64
N GLY A 189 -8.64 2.46 7.10
CA GLY A 189 -8.61 1.22 7.86
C GLY A 189 -7.21 0.60 8.03
N THR A 190 -7.20 -0.60 8.62
CA THR A 190 -5.97 -1.30 8.99
C THR A 190 -5.03 -1.55 7.80
N ALA A 191 -5.56 -1.97 6.65
CA ALA A 191 -4.73 -2.28 5.48
C ALA A 191 -4.03 -1.02 4.95
N GLN A 192 -4.70 0.13 4.94
CA GLN A 192 -4.08 1.39 4.57
C GLN A 192 -2.93 1.76 5.52
N LEU A 193 -3.15 1.66 6.84
CA LEU A 193 -2.12 1.96 7.84
C LEU A 193 -0.90 1.04 7.72
N LYS A 194 -1.12 -0.25 7.44
CA LYS A 194 0.00 -1.20 7.26
C LYS A 194 0.71 -1.01 5.93
N SER A 195 -0.03 -0.70 4.86
CA SER A 195 0.56 -0.35 3.56
C SER A 195 1.41 0.93 3.67
N GLN A 196 0.96 1.89 4.46
CA GLN A 196 1.74 3.08 4.76
C GLN A 196 3.05 2.76 5.49
N LYS A 197 2.96 1.93 6.54
CA LYS A 197 4.15 1.51 7.27
C LYS A 197 5.12 0.71 6.38
N ALA A 198 4.60 -0.15 5.51
CA ALA A 198 5.40 -0.88 4.53
C ALA A 198 6.12 0.06 3.57
N PHE A 199 5.42 1.08 3.06
CA PHE A 199 6.01 2.10 2.18
C PHE A 199 7.17 2.83 2.88
N GLU A 200 6.97 3.26 4.13
CA GLU A 200 8.01 3.92 4.93
C GLU A 200 9.23 3.04 5.17
N LEU A 201 9.01 1.76 5.50
CA LEU A 201 10.09 0.79 5.68
C LEU A 201 10.84 0.53 4.39
N CYS A 202 10.14 0.38 3.26
CA CYS A 202 10.78 0.21 1.95
C CYS A 202 11.57 1.46 1.57
N ASN A 203 11.01 2.64 1.77
CA ASN A 203 11.73 3.88 1.48
C ASN A 203 13.00 4.02 2.33
N GLY A 204 12.93 3.70 3.63
CA GLY A 204 14.11 3.65 4.49
C GLY A 204 15.11 2.58 4.03
N PHE A 205 14.64 1.40 3.63
CA PHE A 205 15.52 0.33 3.13
C PHE A 205 16.24 0.74 1.85
N ALA A 206 15.56 1.43 0.94
CA ALA A 206 16.15 1.91 -0.30
C ALA A 206 17.23 2.98 -0.07
N LEU A 207 17.11 3.78 1.00
CA LEU A 207 18.05 4.86 1.33
C LEU A 207 19.21 4.39 2.21
N ASP A 208 18.90 3.62 3.26
CA ASP A 208 19.82 3.28 4.35
C ASP A 208 20.19 1.78 4.35
N GLY A 209 19.65 0.99 3.42
CA GLY A 209 19.88 -0.45 3.34
C GLY A 209 19.17 -1.24 4.44
N ALA A 210 19.66 -2.46 4.69
CA ALA A 210 19.05 -3.39 5.63
C ALA A 210 19.10 -2.94 7.11
N GLU A 211 19.91 -1.93 7.43
CA GLU A 211 20.05 -1.43 8.80
C GLU A 211 18.74 -0.86 9.35
N ILE A 212 17.84 -0.37 8.50
CA ILE A 212 16.51 0.10 8.92
C ILE A 212 15.65 -1.00 9.55
N LEU A 213 15.95 -2.27 9.26
CA LEU A 213 15.26 -3.43 9.82
C LEU A 213 15.82 -3.85 11.17
N ASN A 214 16.97 -3.29 11.58
CA ASN A 214 17.54 -3.50 12.89
C ASN A 214 16.76 -2.66 13.89
N LEU A 215 16.11 -3.34 14.84
CA LEU A 215 15.26 -2.73 15.84
C LEU A 215 16.06 -2.22 17.05
N ASN A 216 17.10 -1.44 16.81
CA ASN A 216 17.88 -0.81 17.88
C ASN A 216 17.00 0.12 18.76
#